data_AF-A0A0F3GW24-F1
#
_entry.id   AF-A0A0F3GW24-F1
#
_cell.length_a   1.000
_cell.length_b   1.000
_cell.length_c   1.000
_cell.angle_alpha   90.00
_cell.angle_beta   90.00
_cell.angle_gamma   90.00
#
_symmetry.space_group_name_H-M   'P 1'
#
loop_
_entity.id
_entity.type
_entity.pdbx_description
1 polymer ?
#
loop_
_entity_poly.entity_id
_entity_poly.type
_entity_poly.pdbx_seq_one_letter_code
_entity_poly.pdbx_strand_id
1 'polypeptide(L)' 'MTITYDPEVDALYIRFIDAPVTTEHVAEGVAIDYDSQGRIAGIEILDAVIFVIVYVRPVA' A
#
# COMPACT_ATOMS: atom_id res chain seq x y z
N MET A 1 -1.53 -5.88 12.34
CA MET A 1 -1.53 -5.90 10.87
C MET A 1 -2.97 -5.91 10.40
N THR A 2 -3.31 -5.01 9.48
CA THR A 2 -4.65 -4.88 8.90
C THR A 2 -4.51 -4.67 7.40
N ILE A 3 -5.37 -5.31 6.61
CA ILE A 3 -5.47 -5.09 5.17
C ILE A 3 -6.89 -4.55 4.92
N THR A 4 -6.98 -3.39 4.28
CA THR A 4 -8.24 -2.74 3.94
C THR A 4 -8.26 -2.40 2.48
N TYR A 5 -9.40 -2.64 1.83
CA TYR A 5 -9.63 -2.26 0.46
C TYR A 5 -10.86 -1.35 0.41
N ASP A 6 -10.71 -0.18 -0.21
CA ASP A 6 -11.80 0.73 -0.48
C ASP A 6 -12.23 0.58 -1.95
N PRO A 7 -13.41 -0.01 -2.22
CA PRO A 7 -13.90 -0.21 -3.58
C PRO A 7 -14.38 1.09 -4.25
N GLU A 8 -14.67 2.16 -3.51
CA GLU A 8 -15.15 3.41 -4.11
C GLU A 8 -14.04 4.13 -4.87
N VAL A 9 -12.79 3.95 -4.43
CA VAL A 9 -11.61 4.60 -5.01
C VAL A 9 -10.55 3.61 -5.53
N ASP A 10 -10.84 2.31 -5.54
CA ASP A 10 -9.91 1.23 -5.91
C ASP A 10 -8.54 1.33 -5.21
N ALA A 11 -8.58 1.45 -3.89
CA ALA A 11 -7.38 1.62 -3.05
C ALA A 11 -7.18 0.45 -2.09
N LEU A 12 -5.99 -0.15 -2.11
CA LEU A 12 -5.54 -1.16 -1.16
C LEU A 12 -4.58 -0.51 -0.17
N TYR A 13 -4.87 -0.69 1.12
CA TYR A 13 -3.98 -0.30 2.20
C TYR A 13 -3.58 -1.51 3.05
N ILE A 14 -2.28 -1.66 3.28
CA ILE A 14 -1.70 -2.69 4.14
C ILE A 14 -1.00 -1.98 5.29
N ARG A 15 -1.56 -2.09 6.50
CA ARG A 15 -0.98 -1.51 7.72
C ARG A 15 -0.25 -2.57 8.54
N PHE A 16 1.04 -2.35 8.77
CA PHE A 16 1.88 -3.21 9.62
C PHE A 16 1.87 -2.74 11.07
N ILE A 17 2.05 -1.43 11.29
CA ILE A 17 2.18 -0.78 12.59
C ILE A 17 1.11 0.32 12.71
N ASP A 18 0.46 0.41 13.86
CA ASP A 18 -0.45 1.53 14.15
C ASP A 18 0.33 2.64 14.87
N ALA A 19 0.78 3.63 14.11
CA ALA A 19 1.58 4.75 14.59
C ALA A 19 1.35 5.99 13.71
N PRO A 20 1.70 7.20 14.18
CA PRO A 20 1.85 8.35 13.30
C PRO A 20 2.93 8.07 12.24
N VAL A 21 2.67 8.52 11.02
CA VAL A 21 3.52 8.20 9.85
C VAL A 21 3.84 9.44 9.04
N THR A 22 4.96 9.36 8.32
CA THR A 22 5.27 10.22 7.18
C THR A 22 5.11 9.38 5.93
N THR A 23 4.28 9.84 5.01
CA THR A 23 4.01 9.16 3.73
C THR A 23 4.97 9.64 2.64
N GLU A 24 5.52 8.71 1.88
CA GLU A 24 6.36 8.96 0.70
C GLU A 24 5.77 8.29 -0.54
N HIS A 25 5.58 9.05 -1.62
CA HIS A 25 5.18 8.51 -2.91
C HIS A 25 6.41 7.96 -3.63
N VAL A 26 6.49 6.64 -3.75
CA VAL A 26 7.66 5.95 -4.31
C VAL A 26 7.48 5.58 -5.78
N ALA A 27 6.23 5.53 -6.25
CA ALA A 27 5.87 5.38 -7.66
C ALA A 27 4.47 5.97 -7.90
N GLU A 28 4.08 6.08 -9.17
CA GLU A 28 2.70 6.42 -9.53
C GLU A 28 1.74 5.39 -8.92
N GLY A 29 0.76 5.88 -8.15
CA GLY A 29 -0.21 5.03 -7.46
C GLY A 29 0.33 4.24 -6.28
N VAL A 30 1.58 4.43 -5.85
CA VAL A 30 2.17 3.69 -4.71
C VAL A 30 2.79 4.64 -3.69
N ALA A 31 2.36 4.51 -2.44
CA ALA A 31 2.92 5.24 -1.31
C ALA A 31 3.34 4.30 -0.17
N ILE A 32 4.39 4.68 0.54
CA ILE A 32 4.89 3.99 1.72
C ILE A 32 4.79 4.93 2.92
N ASP A 33 4.22 4.41 4.00
CA ASP A 33 4.18 5.08 5.30
C ASP A 33 5.37 4.66 6.15
N TYR A 34 6.14 5.62 6.63
CA TYR A 34 7.25 5.40 7.56
C TYR A 34 6.92 5.91 8.96
N ASP A 35 7.25 5.12 9.98
CA ASP A 35 7.18 5.58 11.37
C ASP A 35 8.32 6.55 11.72
N SER A 36 8.32 7.07 12.95
CA SER A 36 9.34 8.01 13.44
C SER A 36 10.76 7.44 13.50
N GLN A 37 10.94 6.12 13.36
CA GLN A 37 12.23 5.45 13.29
C GLN A 37 12.64 5.09 11.86
N GLY A 38 11.85 5.48 10.86
CA GLY A 38 12.10 5.16 9.45
C GLY A 38 11.74 3.72 9.09
N ARG A 39 10.95 3.01 9.92
CA ARG A 39 10.47 1.66 9.59
C ARG A 39 9.17 1.75 8.79
N ILE A 40 8.96 0.81 7.88
CA ILE A 40 7.72 0.73 7.11
C ILE A 40 6.56 0.40 8.07
N ALA A 41 5.62 1.33 8.17
CA ALA A 41 4.40 1.22 8.95
C ALA A 41 3.19 0.81 8.09
N GLY A 42 3.19 1.16 6.81
CA GLY A 42 2.11 0.83 5.87
C GLY A 42 2.48 1.02 4.40
N ILE A 43 1.63 0.48 3.52
CA ILE A 43 1.73 0.62 2.06
C ILE A 43 0.33 0.93 1.54
N GLU A 44 0.22 1.93 0.67
CA GLU A 44 -0.98 2.27 -0.10
C GLU A 44 -0.73 2.03 -1.59
N ILE A 45 -1.72 1.41 -2.26
CA ILE A 45 -1.73 1.15 -3.69
C ILE A 45 -3.08 1.62 -4.25
N LEU A 46 -3.05 2.54 -5.19
CA LEU A 46 -4.19 2.95 -6.00
C LEU A 46 -4.32 2.05 -7.25
N ASP A 47 -5.49 2.06 -7.88
CA ASP A 47 -5.84 1.18 -9.00
C ASP A 47 -5.51 -0.30 -8.69
N ALA A 48 -5.79 -0.70 -7.44
CA ALA A 48 -5.34 -1.96 -6.88
C ALA A 48 -5.84 -3.18 -7.67
N VAL A 49 -7.04 -3.12 -8.25
CA VAL A 49 -7.54 -4.19 -9.12
C VAL A 49 -6.60 -4.43 -10.30
N ILE A 50 -6.13 -3.38 -10.97
CA ILE A 50 -5.23 -3.51 -12.13
C ILE A 50 -3.81 -3.86 -11.68
N PHE A 51 -3.27 -3.14 -10.68
CA PHE A 51 -1.89 -3.35 -10.23
C PHE A 51 -1.65 -4.73 -9.63
N VAL A 52 -2.56 -5.22 -8.76
CA VAL A 52 -2.39 -6.52 -8.12
C VAL A 52 -2.54 -7.66 -9.14
N ILE A 53 -3.41 -7.54 -10.14
CA ILE A 53 -3.59 -8.59 -11.16
C ILE A 53 -2.33 -8.76 -12.02
N VAL A 54 -1.61 -7.68 -12.32
CA VAL A 54 -0.40 -7.73 -13.17
C VAL A 54 0.77 -8.42 -12.47
N TYR A 55 0.96 -8.18 -11.17
CA TYR A 55 2.09 -8.74 -10.40
C TYR A 55 1.79 -10.10 -9.73
N VAL A 56 0.51 -10.51 -9.63
CA VAL A 56 0.11 -11.80 -9.05
C VAL A 56 -0.11 -12.88 -10.14
N ARG A 57 0.06 -12.55 -11.43
CA ARG A 57 0.14 -13.58 -12.48
C ARG A 57 1.40 -14.42 -12.25
N PRO A 58 1.28 -15.74 -12.01
CA PRO A 58 2.44 -16.59 -11.95
C PRO A 58 3.10 -16.60 -13.32
N VAL A 59 4.39 -16.29 -13.36
CA VAL A 59 5.26 -16.73 -14.46
C VAL A 59 5.17 -18.26 -14.45
N ALA A 60 4.44 -18.81 -15.43
CA ALA A 60 4.47 -20.24 -15.70
C ALA A 60 5.83 -20.65 -16.26
#